data_AF-A0A6G4ZQB4-F1
#
_entry.id   AF-A0A6G4ZQB4-F1
#
_cell.length_a   1.000
_cell.length_b   1.000
_cell.length_c   1.000
_cell.angle_alpha   90.00
_cell.angle_beta   90.00
_cell.angle_gamma   90.00
#
_symmetry.space_group_name_H-M   'P 1'
#
loop_
_entity.id
_entity.type
_entity.pdbx_description
1 polymer ?
#
loop_
_entity_poly.entity_id
_entity_poly.type
_entity_poly.pdbx_seq_one_letter_code
_entity_poly.pdbx_strand_id
1 'polypeptide(L)'
;MSHPYIFDEFFATGRDETISPFLTPKSRGWGKNLSLKSAVLAAFLLAFAFGLSFVNANASHLCLASVYFLVGTPALLNTLKDLRSLEINIDVLMTLAALLSIIIGSGIEGALLLVLFEFSGAMENMVTQKTKNALISLR
;
A
#
# COMPACT_ATOMS: atom_id res chain seq x y z
N MET A 1 -33.84 5.85 -15.39
CA MET A 1 -34.09 4.83 -14.33
C MET A 1 -33.99 3.45 -14.97
N SER A 2 -32.78 2.86 -15.04
CA SER A 2 -32.56 1.46 -15.46
C SER A 2 -31.04 1.17 -15.53
N HIS A 3 -30.37 0.86 -14.41
CA HIS A 3 -29.16 0.01 -14.35
C HIS A 3 -28.67 -0.28 -12.90
N PRO A 4 -29.46 -0.89 -11.99
CA PRO A 4 -28.89 -1.41 -10.73
C PRO A 4 -28.31 -2.84 -10.87
N TYR A 5 -28.92 -3.69 -11.71
CA TYR A 5 -28.68 -5.14 -11.68
C TYR A 5 -27.29 -5.60 -12.15
N ILE A 6 -26.70 -4.93 -13.15
CA ILE A 6 -25.38 -5.33 -13.70
C ILE A 6 -24.26 -5.13 -12.67
N PHE A 7 -24.40 -4.13 -11.81
CA PHE A 7 -23.39 -3.81 -10.81
C PHE A 7 -23.42 -4.86 -9.70
N ASP A 8 -24.59 -5.11 -9.11
CA ASP A 8 -24.74 -6.11 -8.05
C ASP A 8 -24.36 -7.53 -8.51
N GLU A 9 -24.65 -7.90 -9.75
CA GLU A 9 -24.26 -9.19 -10.33
C GLU A 9 -22.74 -9.29 -10.57
N PHE A 10 -22.07 -8.20 -10.94
CA PHE A 10 -20.61 -8.16 -11.07
C PHE A 10 -19.91 -8.34 -9.71
N PHE A 11 -20.40 -7.67 -8.67
CA PHE A 11 -19.85 -7.83 -7.32
C PHE A 11 -20.23 -9.19 -6.70
N ALA A 12 -21.43 -9.72 -6.99
CA ALA A 12 -21.85 -11.06 -6.58
C ALA A 12 -21.06 -12.18 -7.28
N THR A 13 -20.54 -11.94 -8.49
CA THR A 13 -19.68 -12.91 -9.19
C THR A 13 -18.24 -12.92 -8.66
N GLY A 14 -17.88 -12.05 -7.71
CA GLY A 14 -16.57 -12.02 -7.07
C GLY A 14 -15.41 -11.81 -8.04
N ARG A 15 -15.69 -11.24 -9.22
CA ARG A 15 -14.67 -10.99 -10.25
C ARG A 15 -13.75 -9.87 -9.82
N ASP A 16 -12.53 -9.93 -10.33
CA ASP A 16 -11.49 -8.94 -10.04
C ASP A 16 -11.94 -7.53 -10.50
N GLU A 17 -11.80 -6.53 -9.63
CA GLU A 17 -12.27 -5.15 -9.87
C GLU A 17 -11.63 -4.54 -11.13
N THR A 18 -10.46 -5.05 -11.51
CA THR A 18 -9.73 -4.68 -12.73
C THR A 18 -10.46 -5.03 -14.03
N ILE A 19 -11.50 -5.87 -13.98
CA ILE A 19 -12.31 -6.30 -15.14
C ILE A 19 -13.64 -5.54 -15.19
N SER A 20 -13.83 -4.48 -14.38
CA SER A 20 -15.12 -3.80 -14.32
C SER A 20 -15.55 -3.31 -15.72
N PRO A 21 -16.82 -3.49 -16.10
CA PRO A 21 -17.33 -3.09 -17.41
C PRO A 21 -17.32 -1.56 -17.61
N PHE A 22 -17.03 -0.80 -16.54
CA PHE A 22 -16.97 0.67 -16.54
C PHE A 22 -15.54 1.23 -16.73
N LEU A 23 -14.51 0.39 -16.66
CA LEU A 23 -13.13 0.80 -16.93
C LEU A 23 -12.83 0.75 -18.43
N THR A 24 -12.29 1.84 -18.98
CA THR A 24 -11.77 1.86 -20.35
C THR A 24 -10.61 0.87 -20.51
N PRO A 25 -10.51 0.16 -21.65
CA PRO A 25 -9.54 -0.93 -21.84
C PRO A 25 -8.07 -0.50 -21.69
N LYS A 26 -7.76 0.78 -21.93
CA LYS A 26 -6.43 1.36 -21.70
C LYS A 26 -6.09 1.57 -20.21
N SER A 27 -7.09 1.79 -19.35
CA SER A 27 -6.93 2.02 -17.90
C SER A 27 -6.80 0.72 -17.09
N ARG A 28 -7.39 -0.39 -17.56
CA ARG A 28 -7.32 -1.71 -16.89
C ARG A 28 -5.89 -2.21 -16.65
N GLY A 29 -4.96 -1.89 -17.54
CA GLY A 29 -3.55 -2.28 -17.41
C GLY A 29 -2.80 -1.51 -16.32
N TRP A 30 -3.24 -0.31 -15.96
CA TRP A 30 -2.58 0.56 -14.98
C TRP A 30 -2.91 0.17 -13.55
N GLY A 31 -4.13 -0.32 -13.29
CA GLY A 31 -4.53 -0.86 -11.99
C GLY A 31 -3.87 -2.20 -11.66
N LYS A 32 -3.38 -2.92 -12.68
CA LYS A 32 -2.69 -4.21 -12.49
C LYS A 32 -1.31 -3.96 -11.87
N ASN A 33 -1.14 -4.40 -10.62
CA ASN A 33 0.07 -4.24 -9.80
C ASN A 33 0.36 -2.79 -9.33
N LEU A 34 -0.67 -1.93 -9.19
CA LEU A 34 -0.48 -0.55 -8.73
C LEU A 34 0.15 -0.48 -7.33
N SER A 35 -0.32 -1.32 -6.41
CA SER A 35 0.20 -1.46 -5.04
C SER A 35 1.66 -1.92 -5.01
N LEU A 36 2.03 -2.86 -5.89
CA LEU A 36 3.42 -3.33 -5.98
C LEU A 36 4.34 -2.24 -6.54
N LYS A 37 3.89 -1.50 -7.56
CA LYS A 37 4.67 -0.39 -8.15
C LYS A 37 4.91 0.73 -7.13
N SER A 38 3.89 1.10 -6.35
CA SER A 38 4.03 2.10 -5.29
C SER A 38 4.97 1.62 -4.18
N ALA A 39 4.87 0.35 -3.79
CA ALA A 39 5.74 -0.22 -2.76
C ALA A 39 7.21 -0.32 -3.19
N VAL A 40 7.48 -0.76 -4.43
CA VAL A 40 8.84 -0.79 -5.00
C VAL A 40 9.41 0.62 -5.13
N LEU A 41 8.61 1.59 -5.57
CA LEU A 41 9.03 2.98 -5.64
C LEU A 41 9.36 3.53 -4.25
N ALA A 42 8.54 3.23 -3.24
CA ALA A 42 8.78 3.61 -1.86
C ALA A 42 10.07 3.00 -1.29
N ALA A 43 10.31 1.71 -1.55
CA ALA A 43 11.55 1.03 -1.16
C ALA A 43 12.78 1.66 -1.82
N PHE A 44 12.68 2.00 -3.10
CA PHE A 44 13.75 2.70 -3.82
C PHE A 44 14.00 4.10 -3.26
N LEU A 45 12.94 4.85 -2.96
CA LEU A 45 13.04 6.18 -2.33
C LEU A 45 13.70 6.10 -0.95
N LEU A 46 13.36 5.09 -0.16
CA LEU A 46 13.96 4.86 1.15
C LEU A 46 15.45 4.51 1.03
N ALA A 47 15.82 3.62 0.12
CA ALA A 47 17.23 3.28 -0.13
C ALA A 47 18.03 4.51 -0.60
N PHE A 48 17.42 5.35 -1.43
CA PHE A 48 18.01 6.61 -1.86
C PHE A 48 18.17 7.61 -0.70
N ALA A 49 17.15 7.75 0.16
CA ALA A 49 17.22 8.57 1.37
C ALA A 49 18.33 8.11 2.31
N PHE A 50 18.46 6.79 2.51
CA PHE A 50 19.52 6.19 3.32
C PHE A 50 20.92 6.49 2.74
N GLY A 51 21.09 6.37 1.43
CA GLY A 51 22.35 6.74 0.75
C GLY A 51 22.69 8.23 0.89
N LEU A 52 21.69 9.10 0.81
CA LEU A 52 21.87 10.55 0.98
C LEU A 52 22.25 10.94 2.43
N SER A 53 21.88 10.10 3.41
CA SER A 53 22.23 10.30 4.81
C SER A 53 23.73 10.31 5.09
N PHE A 54 24.55 9.71 4.23
CA PHE A 54 26.00 9.73 4.36
C PHE A 54 26.67 11.00 3.82
N VAL A 55 25.94 11.81 3.03
CA VAL A 55 26.49 13.00 2.35
C VAL A 55 26.02 14.29 3.02
N ASN A 56 24.75 14.39 3.41
CA ASN A 56 24.18 15.61 3.99
C ASN A 56 23.03 15.33 4.97
N ALA A 57 23.21 15.73 6.23
CA ALA A 57 22.23 15.50 7.30
C ALA A 57 20.88 16.24 7.06
N ASN A 58 20.91 17.50 6.62
CA ASN A 58 19.68 18.27 6.37
C ASN A 58 18.87 17.72 5.19
N ALA A 59 19.54 17.28 4.12
CA ALA A 59 18.87 16.69 2.96
C ALA A 59 18.25 15.33 3.33
N SER A 60 18.91 14.56 4.20
CA SER A 60 18.40 13.30 4.74
C SER A 60 17.07 13.48 5.48
N HIS A 61 16.99 14.46 6.39
CA HIS A 61 15.74 14.74 7.13
C HIS A 61 14.56 15.12 6.22
N LEU A 62 14.79 15.95 5.20
CA LEU A 62 13.76 16.31 4.22
C LEU A 62 13.31 15.11 3.38
N CYS A 63 14.26 14.23 3.01
CA CYS A 63 13.97 13.03 2.26
C CYS A 63 13.19 12.02 3.11
N LEU A 64 13.58 11.82 4.37
CA LEU A 64 12.87 10.99 5.35
C LEU A 64 11.43 11.48 5.58
N ALA A 65 11.24 12.79 5.74
CA ALA A 65 9.90 13.36 5.87
C ALA A 65 9.05 13.06 4.63
N SER A 66 9.63 13.14 3.44
CA SER A 66 8.95 12.80 2.19
C SER A 66 8.59 11.31 2.12
N VAL A 67 9.48 10.40 2.55
CA VAL A 67 9.20 8.96 2.62
C VAL A 67 8.06 8.67 3.61
N TYR A 68 8.10 9.26 4.81
CA TYR A 68 7.01 9.15 5.77
C TYR A 68 5.68 9.68 5.22
N PHE A 69 5.73 10.75 4.43
CA PHE A 69 4.51 11.28 3.83
C PHE A 69 3.96 10.36 2.73
N LEU A 70 4.82 9.85 1.84
CA LEU A 70 4.38 8.95 0.77
C LEU A 70 3.87 7.60 1.30
N VAL A 71 4.56 7.01 2.28
CA VAL A 71 4.30 5.65 2.76
C VAL A 71 3.40 5.66 3.99
N GLY A 72 3.58 6.63 4.88
CA GLY A 72 2.79 6.75 6.10
C GLY A 72 1.36 7.21 5.84
N THR A 73 1.09 8.02 4.80
CA THR A 73 -0.29 8.44 4.48
C THR A 73 -1.26 7.28 4.22
N PRO A 74 -0.98 6.33 3.30
CA PRO A 74 -1.86 5.19 3.08
C PRO A 74 -1.97 4.28 4.31
N ALA A 75 -0.86 3.99 4.98
CA ALA A 75 -0.84 3.20 6.21
C ALA A 75 -1.71 3.81 7.32
N LEU A 76 -1.62 5.14 7.51
CA LEU A 76 -2.38 5.87 8.51
C LEU A 76 -3.88 5.90 8.20
N LEU A 77 -4.25 6.05 6.92
CA LEU A 77 -5.65 6.00 6.50
C LEU A 77 -6.27 4.63 6.75
N ASN A 78 -5.56 3.55 6.41
CA ASN A 78 -6.02 2.18 6.68
C ASN A 78 -6.13 1.93 8.18
N THR A 79 -5.10 2.31 8.93
CA THR A 79 -5.07 2.21 10.39
C THR A 79 -6.24 2.95 11.04
N LEU A 80 -6.57 4.15 10.56
CA LEU A 80 -7.67 4.95 11.10
C LEU A 80 -9.04 4.33 10.80
N LYS A 81 -9.18 3.66 9.65
CA LYS A 81 -10.38 2.91 9.29
C LYS A 81 -10.57 1.71 10.22
N ASP A 82 -9.53 0.93 10.45
CA ASP A 82 -9.55 -0.25 11.31
C ASP A 82 -9.78 0.11 12.78
N LEU A 83 -9.15 1.20 13.23
CA LEU A 83 -9.35 1.73 14.58
C LEU A 83 -10.80 2.19 14.79
N ARG A 84 -11.43 2.76 13.76
CA ARG A 84 -12.85 3.16 13.80
C ARG A 84 -13.79 1.95 13.90
N SER A 85 -13.42 0.80 13.33
CA SER A 85 -14.15 -0.46 13.51
C SER A 85 -13.80 -1.19 14.81
N LEU A 86 -12.98 -0.60 15.70
CA LEU A 86 -12.48 -1.22 16.93
C LEU A 86 -11.70 -2.52 16.67
N GLU A 87 -11.14 -2.68 15.47
CA GLU A 87 -10.30 -3.83 15.12
C GLU A 87 -8.83 -3.44 15.26
N ILE A 88 -8.16 -4.03 16.25
CA ILE A 88 -6.71 -3.82 16.45
C ILE A 88 -5.97 -4.90 15.68
N ASN A 89 -5.58 -4.54 14.45
CA ASN A 89 -4.79 -5.39 13.57
C ASN A 89 -3.29 -5.08 13.68
N ILE A 90 -2.48 -5.94 13.07
CA ILE A 90 -1.01 -5.79 13.02
C ILE A 90 -0.63 -4.45 12.38
N ASP A 91 -1.34 -4.05 11.31
CA ASP A 91 -1.18 -2.79 10.58
C ASP A 91 -1.27 -1.56 11.50
N VAL A 92 -2.23 -1.58 12.44
CA VAL A 92 -2.45 -0.50 13.42
C VAL A 92 -1.25 -0.39 14.36
N LEU A 93 -0.81 -1.52 14.90
CA LEU A 93 0.33 -1.58 15.81
C LEU A 93 1.62 -1.11 15.13
N MET A 94 1.81 -1.50 13.87
CA MET A 94 2.99 -1.24 13.06
C MET A 94 3.07 0.23 12.65
N THR A 95 1.95 0.83 12.21
CA THR A 95 1.87 2.26 11.89
C THR A 95 2.09 3.12 13.13
N LEU A 96 1.53 2.73 14.27
CA LEU A 96 1.73 3.43 15.53
C LEU A 96 3.20 3.36 15.98
N ALA A 97 3.85 2.20 15.90
CA ALA A 97 5.26 2.03 16.24
C ALA A 97 6.17 2.95 15.41
N ALA A 98 5.89 3.08 14.12
CA ALA A 98 6.62 3.99 13.25
C ALA A 98 6.43 5.46 13.66
N LEU A 99 5.19 5.90 13.92
CA LEU A 99 4.95 7.26 14.43
C LEU A 99 5.67 7.54 15.75
N LEU A 100 5.68 6.56 16.68
CA LEU A 100 6.42 6.69 17.94
C LEU A 100 7.93 6.78 17.71
N SER A 101 8.46 6.10 16.69
CA SER A 101 9.88 6.15 16.33
C SER A 101 10.34 7.57 15.96
N ILE A 102 9.47 8.39 15.35
CA ILE A 102 9.74 9.82 15.11
C ILE A 102 9.92 10.58 16.42
N ILE A 103 9.06 10.31 17.41
CA ILE A 103 9.10 10.98 18.73
C ILE A 103 10.39 10.61 19.49
N ILE A 104 10.84 9.37 19.36
CA ILE A 104 12.05 8.85 20.01
C ILE A 104 13.34 9.35 19.31
N GLY A 105 13.21 9.98 18.14
CA GLY A 105 14.35 10.49 17.36
C GLY A 105 14.97 9.46 16.41
N SER A 106 14.36 8.28 16.29
CA SER A 106 14.82 7.20 15.41
C SER A 106 14.02 7.12 14.10
N GLY A 107 13.76 8.27 13.47
CA GLY A 107 12.89 8.34 12.29
C GLY A 107 13.28 7.40 11.14
N ILE A 108 14.57 7.07 10.98
CA ILE A 108 15.03 6.13 9.94
C ILE A 108 14.51 4.72 10.19
N GLU A 109 14.57 4.24 11.43
CA GLU A 109 14.12 2.88 11.79
C GLU A 109 12.61 2.75 11.62
N GLY A 110 11.85 3.77 12.02
CA GLY A 110 10.41 3.81 11.79
C GLY A 110 10.04 3.88 10.30
N ALA A 111 10.77 4.66 9.50
CA ALA A 111 10.55 4.72 8.04
C ALA A 111 10.83 3.38 7.36
N LEU A 112 11.92 2.71 7.76
CA LEU A 112 12.28 1.38 7.30
C LEU A 112 11.17 0.37 7.62
N LEU A 113 10.70 0.37 8.86
CA LEU A 113 9.63 -0.51 9.33
C LEU A 113 8.33 -0.28 8.54
N LEU A 114 7.90 0.97 8.32
CA LEU A 114 6.73 1.29 7.48
C LEU A 114 6.87 0.77 6.05
N VAL A 115 8.01 1.03 5.42
CA VAL A 115 8.26 0.63 4.02
C VAL A 115 8.23 -0.88 3.86
N LEU A 116 8.90 -1.62 4.76
CA LEU A 116 8.94 -3.07 4.68
C LEU A 116 7.57 -3.72 4.87
N PHE A 117 6.74 -3.12 5.71
CA PHE A 117 5.40 -3.64 5.98
C PHE A 117 4.45 -3.39 4.80
N GLU A 118 4.39 -2.15 4.32
CA GLU A 118 3.62 -1.80 3.11
C GLU A 118 4.08 -2.63 1.91
N PHE A 119 5.39 -2.89 1.79
CA PHE A 119 5.93 -3.78 0.76
C PHE A 119 5.46 -5.23 0.92
N SER A 120 5.44 -5.75 2.14
CA SER A 120 4.96 -7.11 2.43
C SER A 120 3.47 -7.25 2.10
N GLY A 121 2.63 -6.29 2.49
CA GLY A 121 1.21 -6.28 2.14
C GLY A 121 0.96 -6.16 0.64
N ALA A 122 1.78 -5.37 -0.08
CA ALA A 122 1.71 -5.30 -1.53
C ALA A 122 2.10 -6.63 -2.21
N MET A 123 3.12 -7.33 -1.71
CA MET A 123 3.49 -8.66 -2.19
C MET A 123 2.42 -9.70 -1.90
N GLU A 124 1.83 -9.67 -0.70
CA GLU A 124 0.74 -10.56 -0.32
C GLU A 124 -0.44 -10.42 -1.28
N ASN A 125 -0.89 -9.19 -1.54
CA ASN A 125 -1.97 -8.93 -2.49
C ASN A 125 -1.64 -9.44 -3.90
N MET A 126 -0.40 -9.26 -4.37
CA MET A 126 0.03 -9.78 -5.67
C MET A 126 -0.06 -11.30 -5.71
N VAL A 127 0.43 -11.99 -4.68
CA VAL A 127 0.42 -13.46 -4.60
C VAL A 127 -1.02 -13.98 -4.53
N THR A 128 -1.85 -13.39 -3.68
CA THR A 128 -3.27 -13.75 -3.54
C THR A 128 -4.02 -13.60 -4.86
N GLN A 129 -3.80 -12.49 -5.58
CA GLN A 129 -4.42 -12.26 -6.88
C GLN A 129 -3.94 -13.27 -7.94
N LYS A 130 -2.66 -13.63 -7.93
CA LYS A 130 -2.10 -14.66 -8.83
C LYS A 130 -2.70 -16.05 -8.53
N THR A 131 -2.86 -16.41 -7.27
CA THR A 131 -3.48 -17.68 -6.84
C THR A 131 -4.96 -17.74 -7.25
N LYS A 132 -5.71 -16.65 -7.02
CA LYS A 132 -7.12 -16.56 -7.44
C LYS A 132 -7.27 -16.74 -8.95
N ASN A 133 -6.42 -16.10 -9.74
CA ASN A 133 -6.44 -16.24 -11.19
C ASN A 133 -6.10 -17.67 -11.65
N ALA A 134 -5.15 -18.34 -11.01
CA ALA A 134 -4.83 -19.74 -11.30
C ALA A 134 -6.03 -20.67 -11.04
N LEU A 135 -6.73 -20.48 -9.92
CA LEU A 135 -7.94 -21.24 -9.58
C LEU A 135 -9.08 -21.01 -10.59
N ILE A 136 -9.28 -19.77 -11.03
CA ILE A 136 -10.30 -19.43 -12.04
C ILE A 136 -9.96 -20.09 -13.39
N SER A 137 -8.68 -20.19 -13.75
CA SER A 137 -8.26 -20.83 -15.02
C SER A 137 -8.43 -22.35 -15.07
N LEU A 138 -8.61 -22.99 -13.90
CA LEU A 138 -8.82 -24.43 -13.76
C LEU A 138 -10.31 -24.83 -13.76
N ARG A 139 -11.22 -23.85 -13.78
CA ARG A 139 -12.68 -24.05 -13.82
C ARG A 139 -13.21 -23.82 -15.23
#